data_AF-A0A395UWD5-F1
#
_entry.id   AF-A0A395UWD5-F1
#
_cell.length_a   1.000
_cell.length_b   1.000
_cell.length_c   1.000
_cell.angle_alpha   90.00
_cell.angle_beta   90.00
_cell.angle_gamma   90.00
#
_symmetry.space_group_name_H-M   'P 1'
#
loop_
_entity.id
_entity.type
_entity.pdbx_description
1 polymer ?
#
loop_
_entity_poly.entity_id
_entity_poly.type
_entity_poly.pdbx_seq_one_letter_code
_entity_poly.pdbx_strand_id
1 'polypeptide(L)' 'MKKVTDRRKNIISHVKGTLDTILRVEANSASCCVIYEPKSPKELSKFKRKTK' A
#
# COMPACT_ATOMS: atom_id res chain seq x y z
N MET A 1 -22.16 -35.46 13.50
CA MET A 1 -21.13 -34.98 12.53
C MET A 1 -21.45 -33.63 11.87
N LYS A 2 -22.72 -33.25 11.63
CA LYS A 2 -23.11 -31.95 11.00
C LYS A 2 -22.53 -30.68 11.64
N LYS A 3 -22.45 -30.59 12.98
CA LYS A 3 -21.89 -29.41 13.68
C LYS A 3 -20.40 -29.15 13.40
N VAL A 4 -19.62 -30.20 13.14
CA VAL A 4 -18.17 -30.07 12.87
C VAL A 4 -17.93 -29.57 11.45
N THR A 5 -18.70 -30.07 10.48
CA THR A 5 -18.66 -29.61 9.09
C THR A 5 -19.17 -28.17 8.94
N ASP A 6 -20.18 -27.77 9.71
CA ASP A 6 -20.68 -26.39 9.71
C ASP A 6 -19.65 -25.39 10.26
N ARG A 7 -19.01 -25.73 11.38
CA ARG A 7 -17.92 -24.92 11.96
C ARG A 7 -16.74 -24.76 10.99
N ARG A 8 -16.37 -25.84 10.29
CA ARG A 8 -15.33 -25.79 9.25
C ARG A 8 -15.71 -24.87 8.10
N LYS A 9 -16.96 -24.90 7.63
CA LYS A 9 -17.45 -23.99 6.58
C LYS A 9 -17.38 -22.53 7.01
N ASN A 10 -17.78 -22.23 8.25
CA ASN A 10 -17.74 -20.88 8.81
C ASN A 10 -16.29 -20.33 8.89
N ILE A 11 -15.34 -21.16 9.36
CA ILE A 11 -13.91 -20.78 9.38
C ILE A 11 -13.40 -20.50 7.97
N ILE A 12 -13.71 -21.37 7.00
CA ILE A 12 -13.30 -21.18 5.61
C ILE A 12 -13.88 -19.89 5.02
N SER A 13 -15.15 -19.56 5.29
CA SER A 13 -15.75 -18.31 4.80
C SER A 13 -15.10 -17.07 5.41
N HIS A 14 -14.76 -17.08 6.70
CA HIS A 14 -14.08 -15.96 7.33
C HIS A 14 -12.66 -15.79 6.80
N VAL A 15 -11.89 -16.88 6.68
CA VAL A 15 -10.53 -16.82 6.13
C VAL A 15 -10.55 -16.28 4.70
N LYS A 16 -11.50 -16.76 3.87
CA LYS A 16 -11.69 -16.25 2.51
C LYS A 16 -12.00 -14.75 2.50
N GLY A 17 -12.92 -14.28 3.33
CA GLY A 17 -13.31 -12.87 3.40
C GLY A 17 -12.17 -11.95 3.84
N THR A 18 -11.39 -12.38 4.84
CA THR A 18 -10.21 -11.63 5.29
C THR A 18 -9.16 -11.53 4.18
N LEU A 19 -8.86 -12.64 3.51
CA LEU A 19 -7.87 -12.66 2.44
C LEU A 19 -8.29 -11.77 1.25
N ASP A 20 -9.56 -11.84 0.84
CA ASP A 20 -10.11 -11.00 -0.22
C ASP A 20 -10.00 -9.50 0.11
N THR A 21 -10.24 -9.16 1.39
CA THR A 21 -10.11 -7.78 1.86
C THR A 21 -8.67 -7.29 1.80
N ILE A 22 -7.71 -8.11 2.24
CA ILE A 22 -6.28 -7.76 2.19
C ILE A 22 -5.83 -7.56 0.74
N LEU A 23 -6.14 -8.52 -0.14
CA LEU A 23 -5.78 -8.42 -1.56
C LEU A 23 -6.38 -7.18 -2.22
N ARG A 24 -7.63 -6.84 -1.88
CA ARG A 24 -8.27 -5.62 -2.38
C ARG A 24 -7.64 -4.35 -1.83
N VAL A 25 -7.24 -4.33 -0.56
CA VAL A 25 -6.56 -3.18 0.04
C VAL A 25 -5.18 -3.00 -0.58
N GLU A 26 -4.39 -4.06 -0.67
CA GLU A 26 -3.02 -4.01 -1.24
C GLU A 26 -3.02 -3.64 -2.72
N ALA A 27 -3.94 -4.20 -3.52
CA ALA A 27 -4.05 -3.87 -4.93
C ALA A 27 -4.46 -2.41 -5.19
N ASN A 28 -5.18 -1.79 -4.25
CA ASN A 28 -5.64 -0.40 -4.37
C ASN A 28 -4.82 0.60 -3.54
N SER A 29 -3.94 0.14 -2.65
CA SER A 29 -3.04 0.97 -1.87
C SER A 29 -1.85 1.41 -2.72
N ALA A 30 -2.10 2.19 -3.77
CA ALA A 30 -1.09 2.98 -4.45
C ALA A 30 -0.95 4.32 -3.71
N SER A 31 -0.12 4.39 -2.67
CA SER A 31 0.15 5.65 -1.96
C SER A 31 1.24 6.43 -2.68
N CYS A 32 0.90 7.60 -3.25
CA CYS A 32 1.91 8.59 -3.62
C CYS A 32 2.15 9.55 -2.44
N CYS A 33 3.41 9.66 -2.00
CA CYS A 33 3.77 10.62 -0.97
C CYS A 33 4.03 11.98 -1.65
N VAL A 34 3.19 12.98 -1.36
CA VAL A 34 3.49 14.38 -1.71
C VAL A 34 4.34 14.94 -0.57
N ILE A 35 5.66 14.87 -0.74
CA ILE A 35 6.62 15.42 0.23
C ILE A 35 6.89 16.87 -0.15
N TYR A 36 6.89 17.77 0.84
CA TYR A 36 7.33 19.15 0.65
C TYR A 36 8.78 19.16 0.19
N GLU A 37 9.04 19.67 -1.02
CA GLU A 37 10.40 19.98 -1.45
C GLU A 37 10.86 21.26 -0.74
N PRO A 38 11.87 21.21 0.14
CA PRO A 38 12.41 22.41 0.74
C PRO A 38 13.00 23.31 -0.33
N LYS A 39 12.87 24.63 -0.14
CA LYS A 39 13.50 25.61 -1.04
C LYS A 39 14.98 25.28 -1.20
N SER A 40 15.42 25.12 -2.45
CA SER A 40 16.81 24.76 -2.77
C SER A 40 17.79 25.76 -2.12
N PRO A 41 18.81 25.27 -1.38
CA PRO A 41 19.87 26.11 -0.83
C PRO A 41 20.51 27.01 -1.89
N LYS A 42 20.73 28.29 -1.56
CA LYS A 42 21.38 29.26 -2.46
C LYS A 42 22.74 28.76 -2.97
N GLU A 43 23.45 28.02 -2.13
CA GLU A 43 24.75 27.40 -2.41
C GLU A 43 24.71 26.30 -3.49
N LEU A 44 23.55 25.73 -3.81
CA LEU A 44 23.43 24.72 -4.88
C LEU A 44 23.38 25.33 -6.27
N SER A 45 23.11 26.64 -6.37
CA SER A 45 23.10 27.35 -7.65
C SER A 45 24.47 27.34 -8.35
N LYS A 46 25.57 27.25 -7.57
CA LYS A 46 26.95 27.15 -8.10
C LYS A 46 27.26 25.81 -8.79
N PHE A 47 26.48 24.77 -8.49
CA PHE A 47 26.65 23.43 -9.07
C PHE A 47 25.68 23.15 -10.21
N LYS A 48 24.81 24.12 -10.57
CA LYS A 48 23.95 23.97 -11.75
C LYS A 48 24.82 23.82 -12.99
N ARG A 49 24.60 22.73 -13.73
CA ARG A 49 25.21 22.53 -15.04
C ARG A 49 24.90 23.75 -15.91
N LYS A 50 25.93 24.43 -16.40
CA LYS A 50 25.75 25.39 -17.49
C LYS A 50 25.32 24.59 -18.71
N THR A 51 24.04 24.68 -19.06
CA THR A 51 23.56 24.15 -20.34
C THR A 51 24.34 24.86 -21.45
N LYS A 52 24.87 24.07 -22.38
CA LYS A 52 25.69 24.53 -23.51
C LYS A 52 24.87 25.37 -24.48
#